data_AF-A0A938M0N8-F1
#
_entry.id   AF-A0A938M0N8-F1
#
_cell.length_a   1.000
_cell.length_b   1.000
_cell.length_c   1.000
_cell.angle_alpha   90.00
_cell.angle_beta   90.00
_cell.angle_gamma   90.00
#
_symmetry.space_group_name_H-M   'P 1'
#
loop_
_entity.id
_entity.type
_entity.pdbx_description
1 polymer ?
#
loop_
_entity_poly.entity_id
_entity_poly.type
_entity_poly.pdbx_seq_one_letter_code
_entity_poly.pdbx_strand_id
1 'polypeptide(L)'
;MKRWIPRAAFLSLLIASHAFAQTGMISGAVTPVSKCRAIRAVDRAKVIKSFTAIDKKAKAGFPAKLDSATGKYVIDGLPEGKYDVIVETSVGAIAGVDLSLTETDKSDAPLTDKDKEALTTLINKYPDHFMNKRRVLHIDGNGKHANVLMELIRDREFHSDKGGEVIWRIESWIFDKLTGVWQQRQTAGKKVIERERMKAEQFTNLPWTFDLSLGGKVIKSGTHIEGVDLKIPDQLDPDKTTMPFAK
;
A
#
# COMPACT_ATOMS: atom_id res chain seq x y z
N MET A 1 56.21 58.57 11.97
CA MET A 1 56.30 57.17 11.51
C MET A 1 55.16 56.37 12.13
N LYS A 2 54.06 56.17 11.39
CA LYS A 2 52.89 55.38 11.84
C LYS A 2 53.10 53.92 11.41
N ARG A 3 53.25 53.02 12.38
CA ARG A 3 53.36 51.57 12.15
C ARG A 3 51.97 50.97 11.93
N TRP A 4 51.80 50.30 10.80
CA TRP A 4 50.61 49.57 10.39
C TRP A 4 50.74 48.11 10.88
N ILE A 5 49.76 47.62 11.64
CA ILE A 5 49.67 46.23 12.09
C ILE A 5 48.55 45.58 11.26
N PRO A 6 48.81 44.52 10.48
CA PRO A 6 47.75 43.84 9.75
C PRO A 6 46.93 42.98 10.72
N ARG A 7 45.60 43.14 10.66
CA ARG A 7 44.63 42.30 11.35
C ARG A 7 44.58 40.93 10.68
N ALA A 8 44.94 39.87 11.42
CA ALA A 8 44.70 38.50 11.01
C ALA A 8 43.18 38.22 11.03
N ALA A 9 42.61 37.94 9.87
CA ALA A 9 41.23 37.46 9.75
C ALA A 9 41.21 35.96 10.10
N PHE A 10 40.67 35.64 11.27
CA PHE A 10 40.30 34.26 11.62
C PHE A 10 39.05 33.89 10.82
N LEU A 11 39.24 33.10 9.76
CA LEU A 11 38.15 32.47 9.02
C LEU A 11 37.73 31.21 9.80
N SER A 12 36.70 31.33 10.63
CA SER A 12 36.08 30.18 11.30
C SER A 12 35.38 29.31 10.25
N LEU A 13 35.99 28.18 9.93
CA LEU A 13 35.41 27.14 9.08
C LEU A 13 34.26 26.47 9.85
N LEU A 14 33.02 26.87 9.59
CA LEU A 14 31.84 26.14 10.05
C LEU A 14 31.78 24.81 9.28
N ILE A 15 32.25 23.73 9.91
CA ILE A 15 31.95 22.37 9.44
C ILE A 15 30.49 22.11 9.79
N ALA A 16 29.60 22.28 8.81
CA ALA A 16 28.22 21.80 8.92
C ALA A 16 28.25 20.26 8.95
N SER A 17 28.32 19.69 10.16
CA SER A 17 28.03 18.29 10.39
C SER A 17 26.59 18.03 9.96
N HIS A 18 26.40 17.49 8.75
CA HIS A 18 25.12 16.94 8.35
C HIS A 18 24.85 15.78 9.30
N ALA A 19 23.91 15.97 10.23
CA ALA A 19 23.35 14.86 10.97
C ALA A 19 22.77 13.90 9.93
N PHE A 20 23.45 12.77 9.71
CA PHE A 20 22.87 11.66 8.96
C PHE A 20 21.65 11.23 9.76
N ALA A 21 20.46 11.61 9.29
CA ALA A 21 19.23 11.03 9.80
C ALA A 21 19.39 9.51 9.63
N GLN A 22 19.37 8.77 10.75
CA GLN A 22 19.42 7.32 10.72
C GLN A 22 18.18 6.81 10.01
N THR A 23 18.35 6.40 8.76
CA THR A 23 17.29 5.80 7.97
C THR A 23 17.15 4.32 8.33
N GLY A 24 15.95 3.78 8.16
CA GLY A 24 15.72 2.34 8.28
C GLY A 24 15.88 1.62 6.95
N MET A 25 15.76 0.30 7.02
CA MET A 25 15.83 -0.59 5.87
C MET A 25 14.87 -1.78 5.98
N ILE A 26 14.46 -2.32 4.83
CA ILE A 26 13.67 -3.54 4.70
C ILE A 26 14.45 -4.51 3.80
N SER A 27 14.55 -5.78 4.18
CA SER A 27 15.18 -6.80 3.35
C SER A 27 14.39 -8.11 3.33
N GLY A 28 14.59 -8.87 2.26
CA GLY A 28 14.01 -10.20 2.08
C GLY A 28 14.56 -10.86 0.82
N ALA A 29 13.88 -11.88 0.35
CA ALA A 29 14.20 -12.59 -0.88
C ALA A 29 12.96 -12.83 -1.75
N VAL A 30 13.13 -12.76 -3.07
CA VAL A 30 12.10 -13.17 -4.04
C VAL A 30 12.50 -14.46 -4.72
N THR A 31 11.55 -15.38 -4.90
CA THR A 31 11.81 -16.66 -5.58
C THR A 31 10.63 -17.06 -6.49
N PRO A 32 10.86 -17.35 -7.79
CA PRO A 32 12.12 -17.23 -8.52
C PRO A 32 12.45 -15.77 -8.90
N VAL A 33 13.72 -15.39 -8.79
CA VAL A 33 14.20 -14.03 -9.12
C VAL A 33 13.97 -13.66 -10.58
N SER A 34 14.00 -14.62 -11.51
CA SER A 34 13.77 -14.41 -12.95
C SER A 34 12.37 -13.85 -13.27
N LYS A 35 11.41 -13.99 -12.35
CA LYS A 35 10.07 -13.40 -12.49
C LYS A 35 9.95 -12.03 -11.85
N CYS A 36 10.92 -11.60 -11.04
CA CYS A 36 10.90 -10.29 -10.41
C CYS A 36 11.39 -9.22 -11.39
N ARG A 37 10.59 -8.17 -11.58
CA ARG A 37 10.93 -7.00 -12.42
C ARG A 37 11.39 -5.82 -11.60
N ALA A 38 10.71 -5.53 -10.49
CA ALA A 38 11.07 -4.45 -9.58
C ALA A 38 10.50 -4.71 -8.18
N ILE A 39 11.15 -4.14 -7.17
CA ILE A 39 10.69 -4.15 -5.78
C ILE A 39 10.79 -2.73 -5.25
N ARG A 40 9.78 -2.27 -4.52
CA ARG A 40 9.77 -0.93 -3.90
C ARG A 40 8.96 -0.89 -2.62
N ALA A 41 9.33 0.00 -1.70
CA ALA A 41 8.52 0.34 -0.54
C ALA A 41 7.74 1.63 -0.79
N VAL A 42 6.46 1.65 -0.44
CA VAL A 42 5.59 2.83 -0.55
C VAL A 42 5.02 3.25 0.79
N ASP A 43 5.15 4.52 1.11
CA ASP A 43 4.45 5.15 2.24
C ASP A 43 3.07 5.61 1.77
N ARG A 44 2.03 4.78 2.01
CA ARG A 44 0.66 5.04 1.55
C ARG A 44 0.07 6.35 2.10
N ALA A 45 0.57 6.87 3.23
CA ALA A 45 0.10 8.14 3.78
C ALA A 45 0.54 9.33 2.91
N LYS A 46 1.63 9.17 2.13
CA LYS A 46 2.18 10.21 1.26
C LYS A 46 1.69 10.11 -0.20
N VAL A 47 1.17 8.95 -0.62
CA VAL A 47 0.75 8.69 -2.02
C VAL A 47 -0.58 9.37 -2.39
N ILE A 48 -1.48 9.63 -1.43
CA ILE A 48 -2.86 10.02 -1.73
C ILE A 48 -3.12 11.46 -1.30
N LYS A 49 -2.83 12.42 -2.19
CA LYS A 49 -3.11 13.84 -1.93
C LYS A 49 -4.05 14.56 -2.91
N SER A 50 -4.51 13.97 -4.02
CA SER A 50 -5.56 14.61 -4.85
C SER A 50 -6.20 13.68 -5.90
N PHE A 51 -7.40 14.06 -6.35
CA PHE A 51 -8.08 13.53 -7.55
C PHE A 51 -7.46 14.00 -8.87
N THR A 52 -6.54 14.97 -8.79
CA THR A 52 -5.96 15.69 -9.93
C THR A 52 -4.44 15.60 -9.85
N ALA A 53 -3.87 14.75 -10.72
CA ALA A 53 -2.44 14.44 -10.77
C ALA A 53 -1.87 13.86 -9.47
N ILE A 54 -1.81 12.53 -9.42
CA ILE A 54 -0.98 11.81 -8.47
C ILE A 54 0.46 12.30 -8.69
N ASP A 55 1.15 12.68 -7.61
CA ASP A 55 2.59 12.82 -7.66
C ASP A 55 3.20 11.46 -8.06
N LYS A 56 3.55 11.32 -9.34
CA LYS A 56 4.20 10.11 -9.87
C LYS A 56 5.43 9.73 -9.04
N LYS A 57 6.07 10.72 -8.39
CA LYS A 57 7.22 10.52 -7.50
C LYS A 57 6.82 9.85 -6.19
N ALA A 58 5.67 10.21 -5.60
CA ALA A 58 5.14 9.53 -4.42
C ALA A 58 4.75 8.08 -4.73
N LYS A 59 4.20 7.82 -5.93
CA LYS A 59 3.95 6.45 -6.42
C LYS A 59 5.22 5.65 -6.68
N ALA A 60 6.32 6.29 -7.08
CA ALA A 60 7.58 5.60 -7.38
C ALA A 60 8.16 4.86 -6.16
N GLY A 61 7.90 5.33 -4.94
CA GLY A 61 8.38 4.70 -3.70
C GLY A 61 9.91 4.69 -3.58
N PHE A 62 10.41 3.87 -2.66
CA PHE A 62 11.83 3.62 -2.42
C PHE A 62 12.21 2.30 -3.10
N PRO A 63 13.05 2.32 -4.16
CA PRO A 63 13.40 1.11 -4.91
C PRO A 63 14.33 0.21 -4.10
N ALA A 64 14.22 -1.11 -4.31
CA ALA A 64 15.16 -2.06 -3.75
C ALA A 64 16.42 -2.20 -4.62
N LYS A 65 17.53 -2.56 -3.98
CA LYS A 65 18.70 -3.17 -4.60
C LYS A 65 18.48 -4.68 -4.60
N LEU A 66 18.32 -5.29 -5.76
CA LEU A 66 18.08 -6.73 -5.94
C LEU A 66 19.36 -7.42 -6.42
N ASP A 67 19.77 -8.47 -5.73
CA ASP A 67 20.75 -9.43 -6.20
C ASP A 67 20.09 -10.43 -7.15
N SER A 68 20.42 -10.35 -8.43
CA SER A 68 19.85 -11.19 -9.48
C SER A 68 20.26 -12.66 -9.41
N ALA A 69 21.33 -12.99 -8.68
CA ALA A 69 21.79 -14.37 -8.52
C ALA A 69 21.07 -15.07 -7.36
N THR A 70 20.88 -14.37 -6.24
CA THR A 70 20.30 -14.96 -5.02
C THR A 70 18.83 -14.63 -4.81
N GLY A 71 18.30 -13.61 -5.50
CA GLY A 71 16.95 -13.08 -5.28
C GLY A 71 16.82 -12.24 -4.00
N LYS A 72 17.90 -12.04 -3.24
CA LYS A 72 17.90 -11.20 -2.04
C LYS A 72 17.79 -9.73 -2.43
N TYR A 73 17.06 -8.96 -1.64
CA TYR A 73 16.91 -7.53 -1.88
C TYR A 73 17.00 -6.72 -0.58
N VAL A 74 17.38 -5.45 -0.73
CA VAL A 74 17.39 -4.46 0.35
C VAL A 74 16.78 -3.16 -0.16
N ILE A 75 15.84 -2.60 0.59
CA ILE A 75 15.32 -1.25 0.44
C ILE A 75 15.90 -0.45 1.59
N ASP A 76 16.83 0.45 1.29
CA ASP A 76 17.51 1.29 2.30
C ASP A 76 17.04 2.75 2.21
N GLY A 77 17.53 3.57 3.14
CA GLY A 77 17.25 5.01 3.10
C GLY A 77 15.82 5.37 3.47
N LEU A 78 15.07 4.48 4.15
CA LEU A 78 13.68 4.70 4.52
C LEU A 78 13.59 5.69 5.70
N PRO A 79 12.91 6.83 5.55
CA PRO A 79 12.52 7.65 6.68
C PRO A 79 11.62 6.89 7.65
N GLU A 80 11.43 7.45 8.85
CA GLU A 80 10.40 6.94 9.76
C GLU A 80 9.02 6.99 9.10
N GLY A 81 8.28 5.89 9.23
CA GLY A 81 7.00 5.73 8.55
C GLY A 81 6.51 4.30 8.52
N LYS A 82 5.37 4.10 7.86
CA LYS A 82 4.78 2.79 7.64
C LYS A 82 4.72 2.52 6.14
N TYR A 83 5.27 1.39 5.74
CA TYR A 83 5.53 1.08 4.33
C TYR A 83 4.86 -0.22 3.92
N ASP A 84 4.31 -0.24 2.71
CA ASP A 84 3.95 -1.48 2.02
C ASP A 84 5.04 -1.79 0.98
N VAL A 85 5.43 -3.06 0.87
CA VAL A 85 6.33 -3.52 -0.19
C VAL A 85 5.51 -3.95 -1.40
N ILE A 86 5.88 -3.48 -2.58
CA ILE A 86 5.27 -3.87 -3.86
C ILE A 86 6.33 -4.58 -4.68
N VAL A 87 5.98 -5.76 -5.18
CA VAL A 87 6.81 -6.56 -6.09
C VAL A 87 6.12 -6.61 -7.45
N GLU A 88 6.76 -6.03 -8.46
CA GLU A 88 6.34 -6.11 -9.85
C GLU A 88 6.95 -7.35 -10.47
N THR A 89 6.13 -8.20 -11.09
CA THR A 89 6.56 -9.51 -11.60
C THR A 89 6.22 -9.69 -13.07
N SER A 90 6.66 -10.81 -13.67
CA SER A 90 6.27 -11.21 -15.02
C SER A 90 4.78 -11.52 -15.17
N VAL A 91 4.07 -11.81 -14.07
CA VAL A 91 2.65 -12.22 -14.07
C VAL A 91 1.72 -11.16 -13.47
N GLY A 92 2.27 -10.04 -12.99
CA GLY A 92 1.53 -8.93 -12.40
C GLY A 92 2.19 -8.34 -11.16
N ALA A 93 1.49 -7.45 -10.49
CA ALA A 93 1.96 -6.84 -9.25
C ALA A 93 1.43 -7.59 -8.02
N ILE A 94 2.30 -7.81 -7.03
CA ILE A 94 1.95 -8.31 -5.70
C ILE A 94 2.20 -7.15 -4.74
N ALA A 95 1.13 -6.55 -4.23
CA ALA A 95 1.20 -5.34 -3.42
C ALA A 95 0.93 -5.64 -1.95
N GLY A 96 1.82 -5.17 -1.09
CA GLY A 96 1.58 -5.11 0.34
C GLY A 96 0.36 -4.27 0.67
N VAL A 97 -0.38 -4.73 1.68
CA VAL A 97 -1.46 -3.97 2.28
C VAL A 97 -1.53 -4.24 3.77
N ASP A 98 -1.75 -3.17 4.52
CA ASP A 98 -1.92 -3.23 5.96
C ASP A 98 -3.40 -3.15 6.33
N LEU A 99 -3.90 -4.24 6.91
CA LEU A 99 -5.24 -4.31 7.51
C LEU A 99 -5.19 -4.40 9.04
N SER A 100 -4.04 -4.18 9.67
CA SER A 100 -3.92 -4.27 11.12
C SER A 100 -4.89 -3.31 11.82
N LEU A 101 -5.55 -3.81 12.86
CA LEU A 101 -6.34 -2.99 13.76
C LEU A 101 -5.45 -2.00 14.52
N THR A 102 -6.01 -0.87 14.94
CA THR A 102 -5.34 0.06 15.86
C THR A 102 -5.10 -0.63 17.20
N GLU A 103 -4.13 -0.14 17.99
CA GLU A 103 -3.84 -0.73 19.30
C GLU A 103 -5.07 -0.77 20.23
N THR A 104 -5.94 0.24 20.14
CA THR A 104 -7.19 0.32 20.91
C THR A 104 -8.20 -0.75 20.52
N ASP A 105 -8.14 -1.23 19.28
CA ASP A 105 -9.16 -2.08 18.69
C ASP A 105 -8.72 -3.56 18.71
N LYS A 106 -7.50 -3.89 19.14
CA LYS A 106 -6.93 -5.25 19.08
C LYS A 106 -7.43 -6.23 20.15
N SER A 107 -7.99 -5.75 21.26
CA SER A 107 -8.22 -6.55 22.47
C SER A 107 -9.54 -7.36 22.46
N ASP A 108 -9.75 -8.19 21.45
CA ASP A 108 -10.94 -9.05 21.37
C ASP A 108 -10.64 -10.41 20.72
N ALA A 109 -11.56 -11.36 20.90
CA ALA A 109 -11.46 -12.69 20.31
C ALA A 109 -11.34 -12.62 18.77
N PRO A 110 -10.62 -13.54 18.10
CA PRO A 110 -10.51 -13.52 16.64
C PRO A 110 -11.87 -13.54 15.91
N LEU A 111 -11.88 -13.03 14.67
CA LEU A 111 -13.04 -13.14 13.79
C LEU A 111 -13.46 -14.60 13.58
N THR A 112 -14.76 -14.86 13.66
CA THR A 112 -15.33 -16.16 13.28
C THR A 112 -15.72 -16.20 11.80
N ASP A 113 -15.94 -17.39 11.25
CA ASP A 113 -16.43 -17.52 9.86
C ASP A 113 -17.83 -16.90 9.68
N LYS A 114 -18.68 -16.95 10.73
CA LYS A 114 -19.98 -16.27 10.74
C LYS A 114 -19.83 -14.75 10.64
N ASP A 115 -18.79 -14.19 11.26
CA ASP A 115 -18.51 -12.76 11.14
C ASP A 115 -18.09 -12.39 9.72
N LYS A 116 -17.22 -13.19 9.09
CA LYS A 116 -16.80 -13.00 7.69
C LYS A 116 -17.97 -13.07 6.72
N GLU A 117 -18.89 -14.03 6.92
CA GLU A 117 -20.11 -14.16 6.12
C GLU A 117 -21.04 -12.96 6.31
N ALA A 118 -21.24 -12.51 7.56
CA ALA A 118 -22.06 -11.35 7.87
C ALA A 118 -21.50 -10.06 7.24
N LEU A 119 -20.18 -9.84 7.34
CA LEU A 119 -19.49 -8.71 6.71
C LEU A 119 -19.64 -8.75 5.18
N THR A 120 -19.41 -9.91 4.56
CA THR A 120 -19.56 -10.09 3.11
C THR A 120 -20.99 -9.78 2.66
N THR A 121 -21.99 -10.27 3.42
CA THR A 121 -23.41 -10.00 3.13
C THR A 121 -23.74 -8.52 3.25
N LEU A 122 -23.26 -7.85 4.31
CA LEU A 122 -23.45 -6.42 4.53
C LEU A 122 -22.86 -5.58 3.38
N ILE A 123 -21.65 -5.93 2.94
CA ILE A 123 -20.94 -5.25 1.85
C ILE A 123 -21.68 -5.41 0.52
N ASN A 124 -22.17 -6.61 0.22
CA ASN A 124 -22.91 -6.88 -1.02
C ASN A 124 -24.25 -6.14 -1.08
N LYS A 125 -24.85 -5.83 0.08
CA LYS A 125 -26.07 -5.03 0.20
C LYS A 125 -25.81 -3.52 0.27
N TYR A 126 -24.55 -3.10 0.34
CA TYR A 126 -24.21 -1.69 0.54
C TYR A 126 -24.60 -0.85 -0.69
N PRO A 127 -25.41 0.22 -0.54
CA PRO A 127 -26.04 0.92 -1.65
C PRO A 127 -25.10 1.94 -2.34
N ASP A 128 -23.79 1.68 -2.41
CA ASP A 128 -22.89 2.61 -3.11
C ASP A 128 -23.25 2.64 -4.59
N HIS A 129 -23.91 3.73 -4.99
CA HIS A 129 -24.40 3.96 -6.34
C HIS A 129 -23.30 4.40 -7.31
N PHE A 130 -22.15 4.88 -6.78
CA PHE A 130 -21.07 5.31 -7.65
C PHE A 130 -20.36 4.09 -8.22
N MET A 131 -19.71 3.27 -7.38
CA MET A 131 -19.00 2.06 -7.82
C MET A 131 -20.00 0.93 -8.10
N ASN A 132 -20.06 0.46 -9.35
CA ASN A 132 -21.10 -0.50 -9.76
C ASN A 132 -20.68 -1.97 -9.62
N LYS A 133 -19.39 -2.25 -9.42
CA LYS A 133 -18.89 -3.58 -9.07
C LYS A 133 -18.04 -3.48 -7.81
N ARG A 134 -18.12 -4.50 -6.96
CA ARG A 134 -17.36 -4.61 -5.71
C ARG A 134 -16.98 -6.06 -5.46
N ARG A 135 -15.81 -6.30 -4.88
CA ARG A 135 -15.37 -7.62 -4.42
C ARG A 135 -14.58 -7.47 -3.12
N VAL A 136 -14.86 -8.35 -2.15
CA VAL A 136 -14.05 -8.51 -0.95
C VAL A 136 -12.79 -9.29 -1.32
N LEU A 137 -11.62 -8.71 -1.05
CA LEU A 137 -10.33 -9.37 -1.30
C LEU A 137 -9.79 -10.02 -0.03
N HIS A 138 -9.87 -9.31 1.10
CA HIS A 138 -9.36 -9.77 2.40
C HIS A 138 -10.24 -9.22 3.53
N ILE A 139 -10.37 -10.00 4.61
CA ILE A 139 -10.99 -9.57 5.86
C ILE A 139 -10.00 -9.90 6.98
N ASP A 140 -9.62 -8.90 7.76
CA ASP A 140 -8.79 -9.07 8.96
C ASP A 140 -9.38 -8.31 10.15
N GLY A 141 -9.11 -8.79 11.37
CA GLY A 141 -9.60 -8.19 12.60
C GLY A 141 -10.01 -9.20 13.67
N ASN A 142 -10.96 -8.80 14.51
CA ASN A 142 -11.45 -9.56 15.65
C ASN A 142 -12.99 -9.51 15.77
N GLY A 143 -13.53 -10.05 16.85
CA GLY A 143 -14.97 -10.19 17.08
C GLY A 143 -15.73 -8.87 17.26
N LYS A 144 -15.03 -7.73 17.32
CA LYS A 144 -15.64 -6.39 17.42
C LYS A 144 -15.24 -5.43 16.32
N HIS A 145 -14.07 -5.61 15.71
CA HIS A 145 -13.53 -4.69 14.71
C HIS A 145 -12.98 -5.46 13.52
N ALA A 146 -13.25 -4.97 12.32
CA ALA A 146 -12.72 -5.58 11.10
C ALA A 146 -12.29 -4.52 10.09
N ASN A 147 -11.14 -4.75 9.47
CA ASN A 147 -10.70 -4.05 8.27
C ASN A 147 -10.90 -4.97 7.08
N VAL A 148 -11.63 -4.50 6.07
CA VAL A 148 -11.95 -5.25 4.87
C VAL A 148 -11.32 -4.59 3.67
N LEU A 149 -10.46 -5.32 2.96
CA LEU A 149 -9.92 -4.88 1.69
C LEU A 149 -10.94 -5.13 0.58
N MET A 150 -11.28 -4.06 -0.12
CA MET A 150 -12.27 -4.04 -1.18
C MET A 150 -11.61 -3.67 -2.49
N GLU A 151 -11.97 -4.39 -3.54
CA GLU A 151 -11.86 -3.90 -4.91
C GLU A 151 -13.18 -3.29 -5.34
N LEU A 152 -13.12 -2.10 -5.91
CA LEU A 152 -14.26 -1.37 -6.41
C LEU A 152 -14.00 -0.96 -7.87
N ILE A 153 -14.97 -1.20 -8.74
CA ILE A 153 -14.88 -0.85 -10.16
C ILE A 153 -16.09 -0.01 -10.59
N ARG A 154 -15.78 1.01 -11.39
CA ARG A 154 -16.71 1.77 -12.20
C ARG A 154 -16.42 1.51 -13.67
N ASP A 155 -17.34 0.85 -14.37
CA ASP A 155 -17.21 0.57 -15.82
C ASP A 155 -18.46 0.95 -16.64
N ARG A 156 -19.44 1.61 -16.02
CA ARG A 156 -20.54 2.32 -16.72
C ARG A 156 -20.30 3.84 -16.77
N GLU A 157 -21.01 4.57 -17.61
CA GLU A 157 -20.83 6.03 -17.80
C GLU A 157 -20.96 6.84 -16.51
N PHE A 158 -20.06 7.78 -16.26
CA PHE A 158 -20.09 8.67 -15.09
C PHE A 158 -19.88 10.13 -15.49
N HIS A 159 -20.15 11.06 -14.56
CA HIS A 159 -19.95 12.48 -14.81
C HIS A 159 -18.49 12.77 -15.17
N SER A 160 -18.25 13.51 -16.26
CA SER A 160 -16.93 13.76 -16.86
C SER A 160 -16.22 12.54 -17.49
N ASP A 161 -16.93 11.45 -17.76
CA ASP A 161 -16.42 10.33 -18.56
C ASP A 161 -16.10 10.79 -20.00
N LYS A 162 -14.99 10.30 -20.54
CA LYS A 162 -14.56 10.53 -21.94
C LYS A 162 -14.82 9.30 -22.83
N GLY A 163 -15.60 8.33 -22.35
CA GLY A 163 -15.91 7.07 -23.00
C GLY A 163 -14.82 6.01 -22.82
N GLY A 164 -15.26 4.79 -22.53
CA GLY A 164 -14.38 3.61 -22.43
C GLY A 164 -13.39 3.66 -21.26
N GLU A 165 -13.70 4.44 -20.22
CA GLU A 165 -12.88 4.57 -19.03
C GLU A 165 -13.38 3.70 -17.89
N VAL A 166 -12.43 3.23 -17.08
CA VAL A 166 -12.65 2.49 -15.86
C VAL A 166 -12.09 3.30 -14.70
N ILE A 167 -12.88 3.48 -13.63
CA ILE A 167 -12.34 3.89 -12.34
C ILE A 167 -12.15 2.62 -11.51
N TRP A 168 -10.92 2.34 -11.17
CA TRP A 168 -10.55 1.21 -10.32
C TRP A 168 -10.04 1.74 -8.99
N ARG A 169 -10.49 1.14 -7.89
CA ARG A 169 -10.03 1.46 -6.55
C ARG A 169 -9.79 0.21 -5.74
N ILE A 170 -8.81 0.33 -4.88
CA ILE A 170 -8.58 -0.57 -3.76
C ILE A 170 -8.78 0.26 -2.51
N GLU A 171 -9.72 -0.14 -1.67
CA GLU A 171 -10.07 0.57 -0.45
C GLU A 171 -10.04 -0.38 0.74
N SER A 172 -9.59 0.11 1.90
CA SER A 172 -9.81 -0.56 3.19
C SER A 172 -11.03 0.05 3.84
N TRP A 173 -12.03 -0.77 4.16
CA TRP A 173 -13.25 -0.36 4.85
C TRP A 173 -13.22 -0.88 6.29
N ILE A 174 -13.53 -0.02 7.24
CA ILE A 174 -13.48 -0.33 8.68
C ILE A 174 -14.91 -0.59 9.18
N PHE A 175 -15.08 -1.66 9.93
CA PHE A 175 -16.35 -2.10 10.50
C PHE A 175 -16.25 -2.31 11.99
N ASP A 176 -17.35 -2.00 12.68
CA ASP A 176 -17.53 -2.20 14.11
C ASP A 176 -18.74 -3.12 14.35
N LYS A 177 -18.65 -4.01 15.32
CA LYS A 177 -19.76 -4.85 15.77
C LYS A 177 -20.43 -4.21 16.98
N LEU A 178 -21.55 -3.55 16.74
CA LEU A 178 -22.34 -2.87 17.77
C LEU A 178 -23.58 -3.70 18.09
N THR A 179 -23.77 -4.02 19.38
CA THR A 179 -24.92 -4.82 19.85
C THR A 179 -25.13 -6.11 19.05
N GLY A 180 -24.03 -6.77 18.67
CA GLY A 180 -24.06 -8.02 17.90
C GLY A 180 -24.18 -7.88 16.38
N VAL A 181 -24.32 -6.65 15.86
CA VAL A 181 -24.52 -6.38 14.43
C VAL A 181 -23.32 -5.61 13.87
N TRP A 182 -22.79 -6.08 12.74
CA TRP A 182 -21.73 -5.40 12.01
C TRP A 182 -22.26 -4.14 11.32
N GLN A 183 -21.52 -3.05 11.45
CA GLN A 183 -21.82 -1.76 10.83
C GLN A 183 -20.53 -1.15 10.30
N GLN A 184 -20.60 -0.46 9.16
CA GLN A 184 -19.46 0.33 8.69
C GLN A 184 -19.24 1.51 9.63
N ARG A 185 -17.99 1.70 10.07
CA ARG A 185 -17.59 2.85 10.87
C ARG A 185 -17.87 4.13 10.10
N GLN A 186 -18.63 5.06 10.69
CA GLN A 186 -19.06 6.27 9.98
C GLN A 186 -17.91 7.26 9.80
N THR A 187 -17.13 7.48 10.86
CA THR A 187 -15.99 8.40 10.85
C THR A 187 -14.71 7.65 10.46
N ALA A 188 -14.03 8.12 9.40
CA ALA A 188 -12.80 7.53 8.90
C ALA A 188 -12.90 6.03 8.55
N GLY A 189 -14.10 5.51 8.26
CA GLY A 189 -14.32 4.10 7.98
C GLY A 189 -14.02 3.64 6.56
N LYS A 190 -13.44 4.50 5.73
CA LYS A 190 -12.93 4.16 4.39
C LYS A 190 -11.58 4.82 4.17
N LYS A 191 -10.61 4.04 3.71
CA LYS A 191 -9.29 4.51 3.30
C LYS A 191 -9.04 4.03 1.88
N VAL A 192 -8.84 4.96 0.95
CA VAL A 192 -8.35 4.62 -0.40
C VAL A 192 -6.90 4.15 -0.25
N ILE A 193 -6.55 3.03 -0.89
CA ILE A 193 -5.20 2.46 -0.92
C ILE A 193 -4.58 2.68 -2.30
N GLU A 194 -5.36 2.40 -3.34
CA GLU A 194 -5.00 2.62 -4.73
C GLU A 194 -6.20 3.19 -5.47
N ARG A 195 -5.93 4.06 -6.44
CA ARG A 195 -6.96 4.56 -7.35
C ARG A 195 -6.34 4.90 -8.67
N GLU A 196 -6.99 4.42 -9.71
CA GLU A 196 -6.66 4.76 -11.08
C GLU A 196 -7.93 5.06 -11.88
N ARG A 197 -7.76 5.94 -12.86
CA ARG A 197 -8.73 6.17 -13.94
C ARG A 197 -7.98 5.88 -15.24
N MET A 198 -8.42 4.85 -15.96
CA MET A 198 -7.70 4.33 -17.11
C MET A 198 -8.65 3.84 -18.20
N LYS A 199 -8.14 3.54 -19.39
CA LYS A 199 -8.95 2.89 -20.44
C LYS A 199 -9.20 1.42 -20.09
N ALA A 200 -10.33 0.86 -20.54
CA ALA A 200 -10.70 -0.53 -20.29
C ALA A 200 -9.63 -1.56 -20.70
N GLU A 201 -8.91 -1.29 -21.79
CA GLU A 201 -7.78 -2.13 -22.24
C GLU A 201 -6.61 -2.12 -21.23
N GLN A 202 -6.30 -0.96 -20.66
CA GLN A 202 -5.27 -0.85 -19.62
C GLN A 202 -5.68 -1.60 -18.36
N PHE A 203 -6.97 -1.53 -18.00
CA PHE A 203 -7.50 -2.24 -16.84
C PHE A 203 -7.44 -3.76 -17.00
N THR A 204 -7.79 -4.26 -18.20
CA THR A 204 -7.69 -5.70 -18.53
C THR A 204 -6.26 -6.23 -18.38
N ASN A 205 -5.26 -5.37 -18.59
CA ASN A 205 -3.83 -5.69 -18.48
C ASN A 205 -3.22 -5.32 -17.11
N LEU A 206 -4.03 -5.08 -16.08
CA LEU A 206 -3.57 -4.68 -14.75
C LEU A 206 -3.75 -5.81 -13.72
N PRO A 207 -3.02 -6.94 -13.82
CA PRO A 207 -3.10 -8.01 -12.83
C PRO A 207 -2.43 -7.56 -11.52
N TRP A 208 -3.23 -7.28 -10.50
CA TRP A 208 -2.76 -6.97 -9.14
C TRP A 208 -3.35 -7.94 -8.14
N THR A 209 -2.52 -8.46 -7.24
CA THR A 209 -2.97 -9.14 -6.03
C THR A 209 -2.39 -8.47 -4.79
N PHE A 210 -2.99 -8.73 -3.64
CA PHE A 210 -2.66 -8.08 -2.38
C PHE A 210 -2.23 -9.10 -1.33
N ASP A 211 -1.12 -8.81 -0.66
CA ASP A 211 -0.52 -9.69 0.34
C ASP A 211 -0.33 -8.94 1.66
N LEU A 212 -0.94 -9.45 2.73
CA LEU A 212 -0.84 -8.84 4.07
C LEU A 212 0.58 -8.92 4.63
N SER A 213 1.36 -9.94 4.27
CA SER A 213 2.72 -10.14 4.75
C SER A 213 3.70 -9.10 4.21
N LEU A 214 3.38 -8.43 3.11
CA LEU A 214 4.18 -7.36 2.52
C LEU A 214 3.77 -5.97 3.00
N GLY A 215 2.63 -5.86 3.70
CA GLY A 215 2.08 -4.59 4.17
C GLY A 215 2.63 -4.13 5.52
N GLY A 216 2.48 -2.84 5.79
CA GLY A 216 2.50 -2.30 7.15
C GLY A 216 3.84 -2.32 7.88
N LYS A 217 4.96 -2.33 7.16
CA LYS A 217 6.32 -2.35 7.70
C LYS A 217 6.64 -1.02 8.39
N VAL A 218 6.74 -1.03 9.72
CA VAL A 218 6.97 0.17 10.53
C VAL A 218 8.46 0.42 10.68
N ILE A 219 8.95 1.49 10.05
CA ILE A 219 10.33 1.96 10.15
C ILE A 219 10.41 3.03 11.23
N LYS A 220 11.30 2.83 12.20
CA LYS A 220 11.80 3.85 13.13
C LYS A 220 13.29 4.12 12.83
N SER A 221 13.86 5.18 13.40
CA SER A 221 15.28 5.50 13.27
C SER A 221 16.16 4.27 13.51
N GLY A 222 16.98 3.91 12.51
CA GLY A 222 17.90 2.76 12.57
C GLY A 222 17.25 1.37 12.54
N THR A 223 15.95 1.27 12.25
CA THR A 223 15.24 -0.03 12.19
C THR A 223 15.62 -0.80 10.93
N HIS A 224 15.92 -2.10 11.10
CA HIS A 224 16.05 -3.06 10.02
C HIS A 224 14.95 -4.12 10.16
N ILE A 225 14.10 -4.22 9.14
CA ILE A 225 13.10 -5.28 9.02
C ILE A 225 13.62 -6.33 8.07
N GLU A 226 13.88 -7.54 8.57
CA GLU A 226 14.31 -8.70 7.79
C GLU A 226 13.16 -9.67 7.49
N GLY A 227 13.40 -10.62 6.58
CA GLY A 227 12.49 -11.75 6.32
C GLY A 227 11.22 -11.39 5.56
N VAL A 228 11.24 -10.31 4.78
CA VAL A 228 10.12 -9.96 3.88
C VAL A 228 10.24 -10.77 2.58
N ASP A 229 10.14 -12.08 2.71
CA ASP A 229 10.35 -13.03 1.62
C ASP A 229 9.06 -13.26 0.82
N LEU A 230 9.19 -13.43 -0.49
CA LEU A 230 8.07 -13.65 -1.40
C LEU A 230 8.34 -14.78 -2.39
N LYS A 231 7.44 -15.76 -2.42
CA LYS A 231 7.37 -16.74 -3.49
C LYS A 231 6.46 -16.23 -4.62
N ILE A 232 7.05 -15.91 -5.77
CA ILE A 232 6.31 -15.46 -6.96
C ILE A 232 5.68 -16.68 -7.64
N PRO A 233 4.33 -16.75 -7.75
CA PRO A 233 3.67 -17.89 -8.35
C PRO A 233 3.87 -17.94 -9.88
N ASP A 234 3.50 -19.05 -10.50
CA ASP A 234 3.44 -19.18 -11.98
C ASP A 234 2.28 -18.39 -12.59
N GLN A 235 1.22 -18.18 -11.82
CA GLN A 235 0.05 -17.38 -12.16
C GLN A 235 -0.48 -16.74 -10.87
N LEU A 236 -1.02 -15.53 -10.96
CA LEU A 236 -1.71 -14.96 -9.81
C LEU A 236 -3.05 -15.67 -9.60
N ASP A 237 -3.48 -15.77 -8.34
CA ASP A 237 -4.76 -16.37 -7.95
C ASP A 237 -5.91 -15.52 -8.54
N PRO A 238 -6.74 -16.05 -9.47
CA PRO A 238 -7.77 -15.27 -10.14
C PRO A 238 -8.83 -14.71 -9.17
N ASP A 239 -9.04 -15.37 -8.03
CA ASP A 239 -10.00 -14.92 -7.02
C ASP A 239 -9.45 -13.74 -6.20
N LYS A 240 -8.12 -13.59 -6.16
CA LYS A 240 -7.40 -12.52 -5.44
C LYS A 240 -6.71 -11.51 -6.36
N THR A 241 -6.80 -11.72 -7.67
CA THR A 241 -6.27 -10.82 -8.71
C THR A 241 -7.39 -9.95 -9.23
N THR A 242 -7.11 -8.68 -9.51
CA THR A 242 -8.05 -7.67 -10.07
C THR A 242 -9.16 -8.26 -10.93
N MET A 243 -10.41 -7.85 -10.66
CA MET A 243 -11.58 -8.43 -11.31
C MET A 243 -11.45 -8.30 -12.84
N PRO A 244 -11.81 -9.35 -13.60
CA PRO A 244 -11.78 -9.25 -15.05
C PRO A 244 -12.75 -8.18 -15.54
N PHE A 245 -12.36 -7.47 -16.58
CA PHE A 245 -13.28 -6.60 -17.31
C PHE A 245 -14.26 -7.48 -18.08
N ALA A 246 -15.50 -7.59 -17.60
CA ALA A 246 -16.58 -8.19 -18.39
C ALA A 246 -16.96 -7.21 -19.50
N LYS A 247 -16.68 -7.59 -20.75
CA LYS A 247 -17.09 -6.84 -21.95
C LYS A 247 -18.61 -6.80 -22.09
#